data_AF-A0A3A8SPC1-F1
#
_entry.id   AF-A0A3A8SPC1-F1
#
_cell.length_a   1.000
_cell.length_b   1.000
_cell.length_c   1.000
_cell.angle_alpha   90.00
_cell.angle_beta   90.00
_cell.angle_gamma   90.00
#
_symmetry.space_group_name_H-M   'P 1'
#
loop_
_entity.id
_entity.type
_entity.pdbx_description
1 polymer ?
#
loop_
_entity_poly.entity_id
_entity_poly.type
_entity_poly.pdbx_seq_one_letter_code
_entity_poly.pdbx_strand_id
1 'polypeptide(L)'
;MNLIRLSVVGVGVAFLVAGCGGRRSNAKVDFSQMGPSINSKRYANLEKIAAKDLKCDQELTPQYLGENQYQMIGCNVEGIYELKCKVGQCSWIPDVRARAEFDMGCSRFDLKTSKLDPVTTGVAGCGKRAAYRLSTLGRGYSWILNSPVAQDEVPAQAAPAPTPAPADEVPVPTEL
;
A
#
# COMPACT_ATOMS: atom_id res chain seq x y z
N MET A 1 42.16 -35.24 55.40
CA MET A 1 42.16 -35.48 53.94
C MET A 1 40.72 -35.63 53.46
N ASN A 2 40.39 -34.93 52.37
CA ASN A 2 39.18 -34.98 51.51
C ASN A 2 37.88 -34.37 52.08
N LEU A 3 37.49 -33.14 51.72
CA LEU A 3 37.03 -32.54 50.43
C LEU A 3 35.50 -32.63 50.23
N ILE A 4 34.84 -31.56 50.65
CA ILE A 4 33.81 -30.75 49.99
C ILE A 4 33.07 -31.41 48.80
N ARG A 5 31.75 -31.54 48.93
CA ARG A 5 30.81 -31.46 47.79
C ARG A 5 29.65 -30.53 48.12
N LEU A 6 29.71 -29.33 47.54
CA LEU A 6 28.62 -28.37 47.43
C LEU A 6 27.70 -28.80 46.28
N SER A 7 26.45 -29.12 46.59
CA SER A 7 25.40 -29.38 45.60
C SER A 7 24.64 -28.08 45.33
N VAL A 8 25.01 -27.38 44.27
CA VAL A 8 24.23 -26.25 43.73
C VAL A 8 23.15 -26.83 42.82
N VAL A 9 21.90 -26.80 43.29
CA VAL A 9 20.73 -27.10 42.46
C VAL A 9 20.36 -25.80 41.73
N GLY A 10 20.93 -25.61 40.54
CA GLY A 10 20.53 -24.54 39.63
C GLY A 10 19.26 -24.93 38.88
N VAL A 11 18.13 -24.34 39.25
CA VAL A 11 16.88 -24.43 38.49
C VAL A 11 17.01 -23.51 37.28
N GLY A 12 17.44 -24.08 36.15
CA GLY A 12 17.44 -23.41 34.85
C GLY A 12 16.02 -23.34 34.29
N VAL A 13 15.39 -22.18 34.36
CA VAL A 13 14.14 -21.91 33.62
C VAL A 13 14.51 -21.68 32.16
N ALA A 14 14.40 -22.73 31.35
CA ALA A 14 14.51 -22.63 29.91
C ALA A 14 13.24 -21.96 29.35
N PHE A 15 13.31 -20.65 29.09
CA PHE A 15 12.33 -19.98 28.23
C PHE A 15 12.52 -20.47 26.79
N LEU A 16 11.81 -21.55 26.43
CA LEU A 16 11.57 -21.90 25.04
C LEU A 16 10.64 -20.83 24.46
N VAL A 17 11.23 -19.76 23.93
CA VAL A 17 10.56 -18.90 22.96
C VAL A 17 10.30 -19.78 21.74
N ALA A 18 9.15 -20.44 21.72
CA ALA A 18 8.62 -21.07 20.52
C ALA A 18 8.33 -19.96 19.52
N GLY A 19 9.34 -19.57 18.75
CA GLY A 19 9.14 -18.76 17.56
C GLY A 19 8.20 -19.53 16.64
N CYS A 20 6.99 -19.00 16.44
CA CYS A 20 6.02 -19.48 15.47
C CYS A 20 6.57 -19.32 14.04
N GLY A 21 7.57 -20.13 13.69
CA GLY A 21 8.03 -20.34 12.32
C GLY A 21 7.09 -21.30 11.61
N GLY A 22 5.82 -20.93 11.48
CA GLY A 22 4.86 -21.68 10.68
C GLY A 22 5.36 -21.75 9.24
N ARG A 23 5.77 -22.94 8.79
CA ARG A 23 6.11 -23.18 7.39
C ARG A 23 4.83 -23.03 6.57
N ARG A 24 4.72 -21.92 5.84
CA ARG A 24 3.63 -21.73 4.86
C ARG A 24 3.76 -22.80 3.78
N SER A 25 2.71 -23.59 3.62
CA SER A 25 2.70 -24.72 2.69
C SER A 25 2.07 -24.29 1.38
N ASN A 26 2.91 -24.04 0.37
CA ASN A 26 2.46 -23.68 -0.98
C ASN A 26 1.81 -24.85 -1.76
N ALA A 27 1.60 -26.00 -1.11
CA ALA A 27 1.11 -27.22 -1.75
C ALA A 27 -0.36 -27.14 -2.22
N LYS A 28 -1.12 -26.15 -1.77
CA LYS A 28 -2.54 -25.98 -2.09
C LYS A 28 -2.83 -24.98 -3.22
N VAL A 29 -1.80 -24.32 -3.76
CA VAL A 29 -1.99 -23.26 -4.74
C VAL A 29 -2.09 -23.86 -6.14
N ASP A 30 -3.25 -23.68 -6.78
CA ASP A 30 -3.46 -24.07 -8.17
C ASP A 30 -2.88 -23.00 -9.11
N PHE A 31 -1.66 -23.24 -9.59
CA PHE A 31 -0.99 -22.33 -10.52
C PHE A 31 -1.66 -22.22 -11.88
N SER A 32 -2.53 -23.16 -12.27
CA SER A 32 -3.24 -23.10 -13.56
C SER A 32 -4.17 -21.88 -13.65
N GLN A 33 -4.65 -21.41 -12.50
CA GLN A 33 -5.54 -20.24 -12.39
C GLN A 33 -4.79 -18.92 -12.16
N MET A 34 -3.47 -18.97 -12.03
CA MET A 34 -2.65 -17.81 -11.65
C MET A 34 -1.98 -17.11 -12.85
N GLY A 35 -2.42 -17.43 -14.07
CA GLY A 35 -1.90 -16.83 -15.31
C GLY A 35 -0.54 -17.40 -15.75
N PRO A 36 -0.12 -17.12 -17.00
CA PRO A 36 1.00 -17.80 -17.64
C PRO A 36 2.38 -17.41 -17.08
N SER A 37 2.48 -16.31 -16.34
CA SER A 37 3.75 -15.77 -15.86
C SER A 37 4.08 -16.18 -14.43
N ILE A 38 3.22 -16.92 -13.74
CA ILE A 38 3.47 -17.38 -12.38
C ILE A 38 4.16 -18.75 -12.37
N ASN A 39 4.99 -19.00 -11.36
CA ASN A 39 5.47 -20.34 -11.02
C ASN A 39 5.71 -20.42 -9.51
N SER A 40 6.00 -21.61 -8.99
CA SER A 40 6.20 -21.85 -7.56
C SER A 40 7.24 -20.92 -6.92
N LYS A 41 8.36 -20.66 -7.60
CA LYS A 41 9.41 -19.76 -7.11
C LYS A 41 8.96 -18.30 -7.07
N ARG A 42 8.27 -17.83 -8.11
CA ARG A 42 7.75 -16.46 -8.20
C ARG A 42 6.66 -16.23 -7.15
N TYR A 43 5.81 -17.23 -6.95
CA TYR A 43 4.76 -17.22 -5.94
C TYR A 43 5.32 -17.17 -4.53
N ALA A 44 6.28 -18.04 -4.19
CA ALA A 44 6.93 -17.99 -2.87
C ALA A 44 7.59 -16.63 -2.57
N ASN A 45 8.10 -15.95 -3.61
CA ASN A 45 8.63 -14.60 -3.47
C ASN A 45 7.51 -13.56 -3.24
N LEU A 46 6.42 -13.64 -4.02
CA LEU A 46 5.24 -12.80 -3.85
C LEU A 46 4.69 -12.92 -2.43
N GLU A 47 4.47 -14.15 -1.98
CA GLU A 47 3.95 -14.45 -0.65
C GLU A 47 4.82 -13.82 0.44
N LYS A 48 6.15 -13.93 0.34
CA LYS A 48 7.09 -13.32 1.28
C LYS A 48 7.01 -11.79 1.30
N ILE A 49 6.91 -11.16 0.13
CA ILE A 49 6.78 -9.70 0.02
C ILE A 49 5.43 -9.28 0.62
N ALA A 50 4.35 -9.93 0.19
CA ALA A 50 3.01 -9.63 0.63
C ALA A 50 2.83 -9.82 2.14
N ALA A 51 3.37 -10.90 2.72
CA ALA A 51 3.38 -11.13 4.16
C ALA A 51 3.91 -9.93 4.95
N LYS A 52 5.04 -9.38 4.48
CA LYS A 52 5.73 -8.26 5.11
C LYS A 52 4.95 -6.96 4.93
N ASP A 53 4.50 -6.67 3.71
CA ASP A 53 3.81 -5.42 3.36
C ASP A 53 2.40 -5.34 3.99
N LEU A 54 1.73 -6.49 4.10
CA LEU A 54 0.41 -6.64 4.71
C LEU A 54 0.49 -6.87 6.23
N LYS A 55 1.69 -7.08 6.78
CA LYS A 55 1.90 -7.46 8.21
C LYS A 55 1.04 -8.65 8.61
N CYS A 56 0.93 -9.64 7.72
CA CYS A 56 0.09 -10.82 7.91
C CYS A 56 0.98 -12.07 7.99
N ASP A 57 0.96 -12.72 9.15
CA ASP A 57 1.74 -13.93 9.42
C ASP A 57 1.05 -15.21 8.95
N GLN A 58 -0.26 -15.14 8.67
CA GLN A 58 -1.07 -16.24 8.15
C GLN A 58 -0.84 -16.46 6.64
N GLU A 59 -1.36 -17.58 6.14
CA GLU A 59 -1.35 -17.90 4.70
C GLU A 59 -2.20 -16.87 3.95
N LEU A 60 -1.67 -16.35 2.84
CA LEU A 60 -2.36 -15.39 1.99
C LEU A 60 -2.97 -16.12 0.79
N THR A 61 -4.22 -15.80 0.47
CA THR A 61 -4.91 -16.31 -0.71
C THR A 61 -4.61 -15.41 -1.90
N PRO A 62 -4.05 -15.94 -2.99
CA PRO A 62 -3.86 -15.16 -4.21
C PRO A 62 -5.11 -15.15 -5.08
N GLN A 63 -5.34 -14.03 -5.76
CA GLN A 63 -6.31 -13.91 -6.85
C GLN A 63 -5.62 -13.23 -8.04
N TYR A 64 -5.69 -13.86 -9.21
CA TYR A 64 -5.15 -13.28 -10.44
C TYR A 64 -6.13 -12.28 -11.04
N LEU A 65 -5.67 -11.06 -11.30
CA LEU A 65 -6.49 -9.97 -11.83
C LEU A 65 -6.33 -9.76 -13.34
N GLY A 66 -5.44 -10.51 -13.99
CA GLY A 66 -5.04 -10.27 -15.38
C GLY A 66 -3.76 -9.44 -15.48
N GLU A 67 -3.17 -9.38 -16.68
CA GLU A 67 -2.02 -8.51 -17.00
C GLU A 67 -0.83 -8.61 -16.02
N ASN A 68 -0.55 -9.80 -15.48
CA ASN A 68 0.48 -10.02 -14.46
C ASN A 68 0.22 -9.33 -13.11
N GLN A 69 -1.04 -8.97 -12.81
CA GLN A 69 -1.46 -8.43 -11.53
C GLN A 69 -2.09 -9.50 -10.63
N TYR A 70 -1.73 -9.45 -9.36
CA TYR A 70 -2.08 -10.43 -8.35
C TYR A 70 -2.54 -9.71 -7.09
N GLN A 71 -3.76 -9.99 -6.66
CA GLN A 71 -4.24 -9.59 -5.35
C GLN A 71 -3.86 -10.66 -4.33
N MET A 72 -3.26 -10.24 -3.22
CA MET A 72 -2.98 -11.11 -2.07
C MET A 72 -3.92 -10.71 -0.94
N ILE A 73 -4.68 -11.67 -0.41
CA ILE A 73 -5.75 -11.44 0.57
C ILE A 73 -5.49 -12.29 1.81
N GLY A 74 -5.56 -11.70 2.99
CA GLY A 74 -5.51 -12.44 4.26
C GLY A 74 -5.43 -11.49 5.45
N CYS A 75 -5.67 -11.97 6.66
CA CYS A 75 -5.68 -11.14 7.87
C CYS A 75 -6.58 -9.88 7.79
N ASN A 76 -7.71 -9.94 7.06
CA ASN A 76 -8.60 -8.80 6.77
C ASN A 76 -7.92 -7.62 6.06
N VAL A 77 -6.84 -7.91 5.32
CA VAL A 77 -6.14 -6.93 4.50
C VAL A 77 -5.90 -7.48 3.11
N GLU A 78 -5.78 -6.59 2.12
CA GLU A 78 -5.39 -6.97 0.76
C GLU A 78 -4.33 -6.03 0.18
N GLY A 79 -3.58 -6.56 -0.78
CA GLY A 79 -2.62 -5.79 -1.56
C GLY A 79 -2.55 -6.27 -3.00
N ILE A 80 -2.38 -5.34 -3.93
CA ILE A 80 -2.22 -5.65 -5.37
C ILE A 80 -0.74 -5.56 -5.75
N TYR A 81 -0.23 -6.60 -6.39
CA TYR A 81 1.16 -6.75 -6.80
C TYR A 81 1.24 -7.00 -8.30
N GLU A 82 2.20 -6.37 -8.97
CA GLU A 82 2.41 -6.54 -10.42
C GLU A 82 3.76 -7.22 -10.67
N LEU A 83 3.77 -8.30 -11.46
CA LEU A 83 5.00 -8.95 -11.90
C LEU A 83 5.51 -8.28 -13.18
N LYS A 84 6.66 -7.60 -13.11
CA LYS A 84 7.36 -7.11 -14.30
C LYS A 84 8.60 -7.94 -14.59
N CYS A 85 8.74 -8.33 -15.86
CA CYS A 85 9.88 -9.07 -16.36
C CYS A 85 10.68 -8.22 -17.35
N LYS A 86 12.01 -8.13 -17.15
CA LYS A 86 12.96 -7.47 -18.05
C LYS A 86 14.16 -8.39 -18.27
N VAL A 87 14.43 -8.75 -19.53
CA VAL A 87 15.59 -9.58 -19.94
C VAL A 87 15.76 -10.82 -19.05
N GLY A 88 14.72 -11.65 -18.95
CA GLY A 88 14.74 -12.91 -18.18
C GLY A 88 14.67 -12.77 -16.65
N GLN A 89 14.78 -11.56 -16.10
CA GLN A 89 14.61 -11.30 -14.68
C GLN A 89 13.21 -10.75 -14.41
N CYS A 90 12.51 -11.32 -13.44
CA CYS A 90 11.20 -10.84 -13.03
C CYS A 90 11.21 -10.39 -11.57
N SER A 91 10.58 -9.25 -11.32
CA SER A 91 10.52 -8.63 -10.00
C SER A 91 9.09 -8.15 -9.73
N TRP A 92 8.69 -8.24 -8.48
CA TRP A 92 7.40 -7.77 -8.01
C TRP A 92 7.43 -6.27 -7.75
N ILE A 93 6.40 -5.58 -8.24
CA ILE A 93 6.08 -4.22 -7.87
C ILE A 93 5.09 -4.29 -6.69
N PRO A 94 5.42 -3.69 -5.53
CA PRO A 94 4.53 -3.69 -4.37
C PRO A 94 3.31 -2.79 -4.60
N ASP A 95 2.27 -2.97 -3.79
CA ASP A 95 1.09 -2.10 -3.81
C ASP A 95 1.50 -0.65 -3.45
N VAL A 96 1.16 0.31 -4.31
CA VAL A 96 1.44 1.74 -4.07
C VAL A 96 0.67 2.26 -2.84
N ARG A 97 -0.47 1.67 -2.50
CA ARG A 97 -1.29 2.08 -1.35
C ARG A 97 -0.54 1.92 -0.02
N ALA A 98 0.36 0.94 0.09
CA ALA A 98 1.17 0.75 1.29
C ALA A 98 2.14 1.93 1.51
N ARG A 99 2.71 2.49 0.44
CA ARG A 99 3.53 3.70 0.53
C ARG A 99 2.68 4.93 0.79
N ALA A 100 1.55 5.04 0.09
CA ALA A 100 0.64 6.17 0.21
C ALA A 100 -0.03 6.27 1.57
N GLU A 101 -0.31 5.15 2.24
CA GLU A 101 -0.81 5.13 3.62
C GLU A 101 0.11 5.90 4.58
N PHE A 102 1.43 5.74 4.43
CA PHE A 102 2.42 6.47 5.22
C PHE A 102 2.50 7.96 4.83
N ASP A 103 2.62 8.27 3.54
CA ASP A 103 2.81 9.65 3.07
C ASP A 103 1.54 10.51 3.23
N MET A 104 0.35 9.93 3.03
CA MET A 104 -0.95 10.62 3.12
C MET A 104 -1.57 10.55 4.52
N GLY A 105 -1.11 9.63 5.38
CA GLY A 105 -1.59 9.48 6.75
C GLY A 105 -3.04 9.00 6.84
N CYS A 106 -3.47 8.10 5.95
CA CYS A 106 -4.80 7.49 6.01
C CYS A 106 -4.78 6.03 5.58
N SER A 107 -5.81 5.29 5.96
CA SER A 107 -5.90 3.85 5.75
C SER A 107 -5.82 3.51 4.26
N ARG A 108 -5.05 2.46 3.93
CA ARG A 108 -4.95 1.95 2.55
C ARG A 108 -6.30 1.54 1.94
N PHE A 109 -7.28 1.20 2.78
CA PHE A 109 -8.64 0.84 2.34
C PHE A 109 -9.43 2.05 1.83
N ASP A 110 -9.06 3.25 2.27
CA ASP A 110 -9.67 4.51 1.82
C ASP A 110 -8.97 5.07 0.57
N LEU A 111 -7.91 4.41 0.10
CA LEU A 111 -7.08 4.84 -1.02
C LEU A 111 -7.49 4.13 -2.31
N LYS A 112 -7.72 4.91 -3.36
CA LYS A 112 -7.95 4.46 -4.73
C LYS A 112 -6.75 4.81 -5.59
N THR A 113 -6.39 3.91 -6.50
CA THR A 113 -5.24 4.07 -7.40
C THR A 113 -5.69 4.24 -8.84
N SER A 114 -5.02 5.10 -9.59
CA SER A 114 -5.20 5.23 -11.04
C SER A 114 -3.84 5.26 -11.74
N LYS A 115 -3.69 4.47 -12.82
CA LYS A 115 -2.49 4.55 -13.67
C LYS A 115 -2.53 5.87 -14.43
N LEU A 116 -1.52 6.72 -14.25
CA LEU A 116 -1.38 7.99 -14.99
C LEU A 116 -0.53 7.80 -16.25
N ASP A 117 0.52 6.99 -16.13
CA ASP A 117 1.40 6.58 -17.22
C ASP A 117 2.05 5.20 -16.86
N PRO A 118 2.92 4.61 -17.72
CA PRO A 118 3.52 3.29 -17.46
C PRO A 118 4.39 3.17 -16.19
N VAL A 119 4.85 4.28 -15.63
CA VAL A 119 5.71 4.35 -14.45
C VAL A 119 5.16 5.25 -13.34
N THR A 120 4.03 5.93 -13.53
CA THR A 120 3.43 6.83 -12.54
C THR A 120 2.02 6.37 -12.19
N THR A 121 1.76 6.26 -10.89
CA THR A 121 0.43 5.92 -10.35
C THR A 121 -0.05 7.06 -9.45
N GLY A 122 -1.26 7.54 -9.73
CA GLY A 122 -1.98 8.46 -8.86
C GLY A 122 -2.68 7.69 -7.75
N VAL A 123 -2.69 8.25 -6.55
CA VAL A 123 -3.40 7.72 -5.39
C VAL A 123 -4.24 8.85 -4.80
N ALA A 124 -5.52 8.59 -4.59
CA ALA A 124 -6.46 9.54 -4.01
C ALA A 124 -7.34 8.86 -2.96
N GLY A 125 -7.69 9.59 -1.91
CA GLY A 125 -8.46 9.09 -0.78
C GLY A 125 -8.36 10.04 0.39
N CYS A 126 -9.26 9.92 1.37
CA CYS A 126 -9.23 10.71 2.61
C CYS A 126 -9.08 12.24 2.43
N GLY A 127 -9.60 12.80 1.32
CA GLY A 127 -9.48 14.23 0.97
C GLY A 127 -8.08 14.66 0.53
N LYS A 128 -7.23 13.71 0.13
CA LYS A 128 -5.85 13.94 -0.30
C LYS A 128 -5.57 13.20 -1.60
N ARG A 129 -4.58 13.68 -2.35
CA ARG A 129 -4.05 13.03 -3.55
C ARG A 129 -2.54 13.17 -3.66
N ALA A 130 -1.91 12.16 -4.23
CA ALA A 130 -0.48 12.14 -4.51
C ALA A 130 -0.18 11.32 -5.77
N ALA A 131 0.93 11.63 -6.43
CA ALA A 131 1.45 10.83 -7.54
C ALA A 131 2.74 10.13 -7.09
N TYR A 132 2.89 8.87 -7.47
CA TYR A 132 4.06 8.06 -7.16
C TYR A 132 4.69 7.57 -8.44
N ARG A 133 6.01 7.72 -8.54
CA ARG A 133 6.81 7.21 -9.64
C ARG A 133 7.48 5.91 -9.23
N LEU A 134 7.38 4.91 -10.09
CA LEU A 134 8.04 3.64 -9.95
C LEU A 134 9.54 3.82 -10.20
N SER A 135 10.33 3.56 -9.17
CA SER A 135 11.77 3.56 -9.22
C SER A 135 12.32 2.15 -9.31
N THR A 136 13.34 1.98 -10.13
CA THR A 136 14.14 0.76 -10.25
C THR A 136 15.51 0.92 -9.61
N LEU A 137 15.70 1.94 -8.76
CA LEU A 137 16.96 2.15 -8.06
C LEU A 137 17.18 1.00 -7.05
N GLY A 138 18.25 0.24 -7.24
CA GLY A 138 18.61 -0.91 -6.40
C GLY A 138 18.25 -2.27 -7.02
N ARG A 139 18.02 -3.28 -6.16
CA ARG A 139 17.75 -4.68 -6.57
C ARG A 139 16.26 -4.97 -6.80
N GLY A 140 15.41 -3.96 -6.97
CA GLY A 140 13.96 -4.15 -7.09
C GLY A 140 13.19 -2.89 -7.43
N TYR A 141 11.87 -3.01 -7.41
CA TYR A 141 10.94 -1.92 -7.63
C TYR A 141 10.55 -1.25 -6.31
N SER A 142 10.43 0.07 -6.32
CA SER A 142 9.92 0.84 -5.18
C SER A 142 9.13 2.06 -5.67
N TRP A 143 8.15 2.49 -4.87
CA TRP A 143 7.41 3.72 -5.14
C TRP A 143 8.08 4.91 -4.47
N ILE A 144 8.33 5.96 -5.25
CA ILE A 144 8.86 7.24 -4.78
C ILE A 144 7.78 8.29 -5.00
N LEU A 145 7.54 9.11 -3.99
CA LEU A 145 6.63 10.25 -4.07
C LEU A 145 7.14 11.23 -5.15
N ASN A 146 6.29 11.51 -6.15
CA ASN A 146 6.64 12.34 -7.31
C ASN A 146 6.31 13.83 -7.10
N SER A 147 5.45 14.15 -6.12
CA SER A 147 5.06 15.52 -5.75
C SER A 147 4.60 15.57 -4.28
N PRO A 148 4.60 16.73 -3.62
CA PRO A 148 3.95 16.86 -2.31
C PRO A 148 2.50 16.37 -2.34
N VAL A 149 2.02 15.84 -1.21
CA VAL A 149 0.63 15.42 -1.05
C VAL A 149 -0.26 16.66 -1.12
N ALA A 150 -1.17 16.70 -2.09
CA ALA A 150 -2.13 17.77 -2.22
C ALA A 150 -3.40 17.43 -1.43
N GLN A 151 -4.02 18.43 -0.82
CA GLN A 151 -5.38 18.32 -0.29
C GLN A 151 -6.35 18.55 -1.44
N ASP A 152 -7.40 17.74 -1.51
CA ASP A 152 -8.52 18.01 -2.40
C ASP A 152 -9.26 19.20 -1.80
N GLU A 153 -9.06 20.39 -2.36
CA GLU A 153 -9.90 21.54 -2.03
C GLU A 153 -11.34 21.16 -2.37
N VAL A 154 -12.16 20.99 -1.34
CA VAL A 154 -13.62 21.06 -1.50
C VAL A 154 -13.87 22.41 -2.16
N PRO A 155 -14.54 22.48 -3.32
CA PRO A 155 -14.82 23.75 -3.96
C PRO A 155 -15.43 24.66 -2.90
N ALA A 156 -14.76 25.78 -2.62
CA ALA A 156 -15.34 26.82 -1.79
C ALA A 156 -16.73 27.09 -2.38
N GLN A 157 -17.79 26.79 -1.62
CA GLN A 157 -19.12 27.24 -1.98
C GLN A 157 -18.99 28.71 -2.32
N ALA A 158 -19.23 29.05 -3.59
CA ALA A 158 -19.17 30.42 -4.07
C ALA A 158 -19.98 31.25 -3.07
N ALA A 159 -19.31 32.21 -2.43
CA ALA A 159 -20.00 33.13 -1.55
C ALA A 159 -21.22 33.67 -2.30
N PRO A 160 -22.42 33.72 -1.67
CA PRO A 160 -23.60 34.26 -2.34
C PRO A 160 -23.23 35.64 -2.91
N ALA A 161 -23.50 35.82 -4.20
CA ALA A 161 -23.21 37.06 -4.90
C ALA A 161 -23.78 38.25 -4.10
N PRO A 162 -23.03 39.37 -3.97
CA PRO A 162 -23.56 40.54 -3.29
C PRO A 162 -24.86 40.98 -3.97
N THR A 163 -25.94 41.04 -3.19
CA THR A 163 -27.23 41.58 -3.62
C THR A 163 -27.00 42.97 -4.21
N PRO A 164 -27.41 43.25 -5.46
CA PRO A 164 -27.26 44.60 -6.02
C PRO A 164 -28.05 45.59 -5.16
N ALA A 165 -27.37 46.64 -4.71
CA ALA A 165 -27.99 47.74 -3.98
C ALA A 165 -29.06 48.41 -4.87
N PRO A 166 -30.20 48.84 -4.31
CA PRO A 166 -31.21 49.58 -5.07
C PRO A 166 -30.58 50.89 -5.59
N ALA A 167 -30.76 51.16 -6.88
CA ALA A 167 -30.26 52.36 -7.53
C ALA A 167 -30.93 53.60 -6.91
N ASP A 168 -30.10 54.52 -6.43
CA ASP A 168 -30.50 55.85 -5.99
C ASP A 168 -31.25 56.59 -7.10
N GLU A 169 -32.37 57.17 -6.68
CA GLU A 169 -33.34 57.92 -7.47
C GLU A 169 -32.69 59.21 -7.99
N VAL A 170 -32.78 59.43 -9.31
CA VAL A 170 -32.22 60.61 -9.99
C VAL A 170 -32.97 61.87 -9.56
N PRO A 171 -32.30 62.94 -9.08
CA PRO A 171 -32.98 64.19 -8.78
C PRO A 171 -33.33 64.94 -10.07
N VAL A 172 -34.59 65.33 -10.18
CA VAL A 172 -35.18 66.13 -11.28
C VAL A 172 -34.58 67.55 -11.27
N PRO A 173 -34.13 68.11 -12.42
CA PRO A 173 -33.69 69.50 -12.49
C PRO A 173 -34.90 70.45 -12.42
N THR A 174 -34.82 71.45 -11.55
CA THR A 174 -35.77 72.58 -11.53
C THR A 174 -35.22 73.69 -12.42
N GLU A 175 -35.93 74.02 -13.50
CA GLU A 175 -35.65 75.18 -14.36
C GLU A 175 -36.09 76.48 -13.68
N LEU A 176 -35.32 77.55 -13.89
CA LEU A 176 -35.68 78.96 -13.66
C LEU A 176 -35.41 79.76 -14.93
#